data_AF-A0A920MT77-F1
#
_entry.id   AF-A0A920MT77-F1
#
_cell.length_a   1.000
_cell.length_b   1.000
_cell.length_c   1.000
_cell.angle_alpha   90.00
_cell.angle_beta   90.00
_cell.angle_gamma   90.00
#
_symmetry.space_group_name_H-M   'P 1'
#
loop_
_entity.id
_entity.type
_entity.pdbx_description
1 polymer ?
#
loop_
_entity_poly.entity_id
_entity_poly.type
_entity_poly.pdbx_seq_one_letter_code
_entity_poly.pdbx_strand_id
1 'polypeptide(L)' 'MWEKILASGPTPVTELRAAIIIGSGSASFEMLRSLVEVLPIMVVPRWVTKTKCQPISIGDVLNNLLDVFAGQLIWKSN' A
#
# COMPACT_ATOMS: atom_id res chain seq x y z
N MET A 1 11.05 9.16 -8.56
CA MET A 1 11.29 9.80 -9.89
C MET A 1 9.97 10.22 -10.52
N TRP A 2 8.98 9.32 -10.66
CA TRP A 2 7.66 9.63 -11.24
C TRP A 2 6.81 10.60 -10.43
N GLU A 3 6.85 10.50 -9.10
CA GLU A 3 6.12 11.42 -8.20
C GLU A 3 6.52 12.88 -8.43
N LYS A 4 7.82 13.14 -8.66
CA LYS A 4 8.34 14.47 -8.99
C LYS A 4 7.83 14.98 -10.33
N ILE A 5 7.63 14.08 -11.29
CA ILE A 5 7.08 14.41 -12.62
C ILE A 5 5.59 14.76 -12.47
N LEU A 6 4.81 13.97 -11.73
CA LEU A 6 3.41 14.25 -11.46
C LEU A 6 3.21 15.57 -10.71
N ALA A 7 4.05 15.83 -9.70
CA ALA A 7 4.01 17.06 -8.91
C ALA A 7 4.55 18.30 -9.66
N SER A 8 5.23 18.12 -10.80
CA SER A 8 5.75 19.24 -11.61
C SER A 8 4.68 19.92 -12.47
N GLY A 9 3.50 19.30 -12.59
CA GLY A 9 2.37 19.88 -13.32
C GLY A 9 1.67 21.01 -12.56
N PRO A 10 0.79 21.76 -13.25
CA PRO A 10 0.05 22.87 -12.64
C PRO A 10 -1.05 22.43 -11.66
N THR A 11 -1.44 21.15 -11.69
CA THR A 11 -2.48 20.58 -10.82
C THR A 11 -1.87 20.13 -9.49
N PRO A 12 -2.40 20.57 -8.33
CA PRO A 12 -1.97 20.05 -7.04
C PRO A 12 -2.17 18.53 -6.95
N VAL A 13 -1.15 17.82 -6.47
CA VAL A 13 -1.17 16.35 -6.32
C VAL A 13 -1.01 15.98 -4.86
N THR A 14 -1.77 14.99 -4.41
CA THR A 14 -1.61 14.36 -3.10
C THR A 14 -1.27 12.89 -3.30
N GLU A 15 -0.21 12.42 -2.66
CA GLU A 15 0.25 11.04 -2.72
C GLU A 15 0.05 10.37 -1.36
N LEU A 16 -0.64 9.23 -1.34
CA LEU A 16 -0.76 8.37 -0.16
C LEU A 16 0.06 7.11 -0.37
N ARG A 17 1.04 6.87 0.51
CA ARG A 17 1.91 5.70 0.46
C ARG A 17 1.41 4.65 1.43
N ALA A 18 1.03 3.50 0.90
CA ALA A 18 0.63 2.34 1.66
C ALA A 18 1.60 1.18 1.41
N ALA A 19 1.73 0.29 2.40
CA ALA A 19 2.29 -1.02 2.17
C ALA A 19 1.27 -1.90 1.41
N ILE A 20 1.44 -3.23 1.46
CA ILE A 20 0.46 -4.14 0.86
C ILE A 20 -0.93 -3.93 1.47
N ILE A 21 -1.93 -3.78 0.59
CA ILE A 21 -3.33 -3.63 0.99
C ILE A 21 -3.94 -5.01 1.13
N ILE A 22 -4.62 -5.28 2.24
CA ILE A 22 -5.31 -6.54 2.50
C ILE A 22 -6.82 -6.30 2.48
N GLY A 23 -7.55 -7.12 1.73
CA GLY A 23 -9.00 -7.04 1.62
C GLY A 23 -9.52 -7.59 0.30
N SER A 24 -10.85 -7.66 0.18
CA SER A 24 -11.54 -8.13 -1.02
C SER A 24 -11.12 -7.30 -2.25
N GLY A 25 -10.68 -7.98 -3.31
CA GLY A 25 -10.25 -7.33 -4.56
C GLY A 25 -8.81 -6.83 -4.57
N SER A 26 -8.02 -7.06 -3.50
CA SER A 26 -6.59 -6.73 -3.51
C SER A 26 -5.80 -7.72 -4.35
N ALA A 27 -5.34 -7.26 -5.53
CA ALA A 27 -4.53 -8.09 -6.43
C ALA A 27 -3.25 -8.61 -5.78
N SER A 28 -2.58 -7.79 -4.95
CA SER A 28 -1.36 -8.20 -4.23
C SER A 28 -1.63 -9.26 -3.17
N PHE A 29 -2.75 -9.17 -2.45
CA PHE A 29 -3.15 -10.18 -1.49
C PHE A 29 -3.54 -11.49 -2.17
N GLU A 30 -4.29 -11.42 -3.28
CA GLU A 30 -4.66 -12.60 -4.06
C GLU A 30 -3.44 -13.32 -4.64
N MET A 31 -2.44 -12.57 -5.12
CA MET A 31 -1.16 -13.15 -5.55
C MET A 31 -0.44 -13.88 -4.40
N LEU A 32 -0.37 -13.27 -3.21
CA LEU A 32 0.24 -13.91 -2.05
C LEU A 32 -0.55 -15.14 -1.58
N ARG A 33 -1.89 -15.07 -1.55
CA ARG A 33 -2.76 -16.19 -1.21
C ARG A 33 -2.53 -17.36 -2.16
N SER A 34 -2.56 -17.08 -3.47
CA SER A 34 -2.29 -18.08 -4.52
C SER A 34 -0.92 -18.74 -4.35
N LEU A 35 0.13 -17.96 -4.01
CA LEU A 35 1.45 -18.51 -3.74
C LEU A 35 1.46 -19.49 -2.55
N VAL A 36 0.79 -19.12 -1.45
CA VAL A 36 0.72 -19.96 -0.24
C VAL A 36 -0.15 -21.21 -0.46
N GLU A 37 -1.17 -21.13 -1.30
CA GLU A 37 -2.01 -22.28 -1.69
C GLU A 37 -1.22 -23.34 -2.48
N VAL A 38 -0.30 -22.91 -3.34
CA VAL A 38 0.55 -23.81 -4.13
C VAL A 38 1.75 -24.33 -3.33
N LEU A 39 2.28 -23.53 -2.40
CA LEU A 39 3.45 -23.85 -1.58
C LEU A 39 3.16 -23.71 -0.09
N PRO A 40 2.44 -24.65 0.53
CA PRO A 40 2.10 -24.60 1.96
C PRO A 40 3.34 -24.70 2.87
N ILE A 41 4.45 -25.25 2.36
CA ILE A 41 5.76 -25.21 3.01
C ILE A 41 6.72 -24.47 2.08
N MET A 42 7.31 -23.38 2.56
CA MET A 42 8.18 -22.50 1.77
C MET A 42 9.54 -22.29 2.45
N VAL A 43 10.63 -22.60 1.74
CA VAL A 43 11.98 -22.23 2.15
C VAL A 43 12.22 -20.78 1.75
N VAL A 44 12.29 -19.89 2.75
CA VAL A 44 12.48 -18.46 2.53
C VAL A 44 13.91 -18.01 2.86
N PRO A 45 14.47 -17.03 2.15
CA PRO A 45 15.74 -16.42 2.52
C PRO A 45 15.70 -15.80 3.93
N ARG A 46 16.84 -15.78 4.63
CA ARG A 46 16.93 -15.29 6.03
C ARG A 46 16.40 -13.87 6.22
N TRP A 47 16.51 -13.01 5.20
CA TRP A 47 16.05 -11.62 5.27
C TRP A 47 14.52 -11.50 5.39
N VAL A 48 13.75 -12.49 4.94
CA VAL A 48 12.27 -12.46 5.02
C VAL A 48 11.79 -12.32 6.46
N THR A 49 12.46 -13.01 7.39
CA THR A 49 12.15 -12.92 8.84
C THR A 49 12.58 -11.62 9.49
N LYS A 50 13.49 -10.86 8.85
CA LYS A 50 14.02 -9.58 9.36
C LYS A 50 13.28 -8.38 8.76
N THR A 51 12.83 -8.49 7.53
CA THR A 51 12.08 -7.43 6.83
C THR A 51 10.67 -7.34 7.38
N LYS A 52 10.40 -6.30 8.16
CA LYS A 52 9.06 -6.02 8.68
C LYS A 52 8.22 -5.30 7.62
N CYS A 53 6.97 -5.72 7.48
CA CYS A 53 5.95 -5.04 6.69
C CYS A 53 4.79 -4.65 7.62
N GLN A 54 4.12 -3.54 7.32
CA GLN A 54 2.93 -3.07 8.03
C GLN A 54 1.76 -3.01 7.05
N PRO A 55 1.08 -4.14 6.79
CA PRO A 55 -0.05 -4.16 5.86
C PRO A 55 -1.19 -3.29 6.37
N ILE A 56 -1.99 -2.77 5.45
CA ILE A 56 -3.16 -1.92 5.74
C ILE A 56 -4.43 -2.55 5.18
N SER A 57 -5.56 -2.42 5.88
CA SER A 57 -6.83 -2.93 5.38
C SER A 57 -7.38 -2.04 4.25
N ILE A 58 -8.15 -2.60 3.33
CA ILE A 58 -8.84 -1.80 2.29
C ILE A 58 -9.78 -0.76 2.90
N GLY A 59 -10.41 -1.06 4.04
CA GLY A 59 -11.28 -0.12 4.75
C GLY A 59 -10.51 1.11 5.23
N ASP A 60 -9.33 0.91 5.81
CA ASP A 60 -8.48 2.02 6.26
C ASP A 60 -7.99 2.85 5.08
N VAL A 61 -7.64 2.23 3.95
CA VAL A 61 -7.26 2.96 2.73
C VAL A 61 -8.40 3.84 2.24
N LEU A 62 -9.62 3.32 2.18
CA LEU A 62 -10.79 4.10 1.77
C LEU A 62 -11.08 5.25 2.73
N ASN A 63 -10.98 5.02 4.04
CA ASN A 63 -11.12 6.07 5.05
C ASN A 63 -10.07 7.17 4.86
N ASN A 64 -8.79 6.80 4.70
CA ASN A 64 -7.72 7.77 4.45
C ASN A 64 -7.96 8.59 3.17
N LEU A 65 -8.48 7.97 2.10
CA LEU A 65 -8.83 8.68 0.87
C LEU A 65 -9.98 9.68 1.10
N LEU A 66 -11.03 9.26 1.80
CA LEU A 66 -12.16 10.12 2.14
C LEU A 66 -11.73 11.29 3.04
N ASP A 67 -10.87 11.05 4.01
CA ASP A 67 -10.34 12.06 4.91
C ASP A 67 -9.50 13.12 4.16
N VAL A 68 -8.73 12.70 3.15
CA VAL A 68 -8.02 13.62 2.25
C VAL A 68 -8.99 14.44 1.40
N PHE A 69 -10.01 13.81 0.82
CA PHE A 69 -11.04 14.52 0.05
C PHE A 69 -11.84 15.51 0.90
N ALA A 70 -12.10 15.17 2.17
CA ALA A 70 -12.77 16.05 3.12
C ALA A 70 -11.87 17.19 3.64
N GLY A 71 -10.59 17.23 3.25
CA GLY A 71 -9.61 18.21 3.72
C GLY A 71 -9.20 18.02 5.18
N GLN A 72 -9.52 16.86 5.78
CA GLN A 72 -9.24 16.55 7.19
C GLN A 72 -7.82 16.02 7.40
N LEU A 73 -7.20 15.46 6.35
CA LEU A 73 -5.81 15.05 6.36
C LEU A 73 -4.98 15.93 5.41
N ILE A 74 -4.21 16.85 5.97
CA ILE A 74 -3.05 17.44 5.28
C ILE A 74 -1.86 16.51 5.57
N TRP A 75 -1.62 15.55 4.68
CA TRP A 75 -0.47 14.66 4.81
C TRP A 75 0.81 15.46 4.58
N LYS A 76 1.51 15.83 5.67
CA LYS A 76 2.83 16.45 5.59
C LYS A 76 3.86 15.37 5.26
N SER A 77 4.39 15.40 4.04
CA SER A 77 5.57 14.61 3.70
C SER A 77 6.75 15.12 4.54
N ASN A 78 7.37 14.22 5.29
CA ASN A 78 8.72 14.41 5.82
C ASN A 78 9.75 14.24 4.70
#